data_AF-A0A392T874-F1
#
_entry.id   AF-A0A392T874-F1
#
_cell.length_a   1.000
_cell.length_b   1.000
_cell.length_c   1.000
_cell.angle_alpha   90.00
_cell.angle_beta   90.00
_cell.angle_gamma   90.00
#
_symmetry.space_group_name_H-M   'P 1'
#
loop_
_entity.id
_entity.type
_entity.pdbx_description
1 polymer ?
#
loop_
_entity_poly.entity_id
_entity_poly.type
_entity_poly.pdbx_seq_one_letter_code
_entity_poly.pdbx_strand_id
1 'polypeptide(L)' 'MELSGSEIVLGMDWLASLGNIEANFGNLCLKWELEGNKYIIQGDPAMCNSQVNWRTMLKAISKEGMGFYVHE' A
#
# COMPACT_ATOMS: atom_id res chain seq x y z
N MET A 1 0.22 18.49 -3.14
CA MET A 1 -0.83 18.19 -2.15
C MET A 1 -0.37 16.93 -1.45
N GLU A 2 0.19 17.09 -0.25
CA GLU A 2 0.71 15.98 0.54
C GLU A 2 -0.48 15.15 1.02
N LEU A 3 -0.63 13.93 0.51
CA LEU A 3 -1.56 12.96 1.08
C LEU A 3 -1.02 12.60 2.46
N SER A 4 -1.54 13.26 3.48
CA SER A 4 -1.26 12.95 4.88
C SER A 4 -1.72 11.53 5.17
N GLY A 5 -0.78 10.58 5.03
CA GLY A 5 -0.80 9.22 5.59
C GLY A 5 -2.16 8.57 5.75
N SER A 6 -2.90 8.36 4.67
CA SER A 6 -4.03 7.43 4.69
C SER A 6 -3.56 6.13 4.07
N GLU A 7 -3.03 5.24 4.89
CA GLU A 7 -2.75 3.86 4.49
C GLU A 7 -4.09 3.12 4.42
N ILE A 8 -4.51 2.75 3.21
CA ILE A 8 -5.73 1.97 2.99
C ILE A 8 -5.33 0.50 2.88
N VAL A 9 -5.72 -0.29 3.87
CA VAL A 9 -5.58 -1.76 3.82
C VAL A 9 -6.84 -2.33 3.15
N LEU A 10 -6.65 -2.97 1.99
CA LEU A 10 -7.74 -3.65 1.29
C LEU A 10 -7.90 -5.07 1.84
N GLY A 11 -9.03 -5.32 2.50
CA GLY A 11 -9.37 -6.65 3.04
C GLY A 11 -9.73 -7.65 1.94
N MET A 12 -9.48 -8.94 2.19
CA MET A 12 -9.79 -10.02 1.24
C MET A 12 -11.29 -10.16 0.97
N ASP A 13 -12.15 -9.98 1.97
CA ASP A 13 -13.61 -10.00 1.79
C ASP A 13 -14.10 -8.88 0.86
N TRP A 14 -13.48 -7.70 0.98
CA TRP A 14 -13.80 -6.58 0.09
C TRP A 14 -13.34 -6.86 -1.34
N LEU A 15 -12.12 -7.37 -1.53
CA LEU A 15 -11.62 -7.76 -2.85
C LEU A 15 -12.49 -8.84 -3.50
N ALA A 16 -12.96 -9.81 -2.72
CA ALA A 16 -13.86 -10.86 -3.21
C ALA A 16 -15.20 -10.30 -3.70
N SER A 17 -15.71 -9.24 -3.06
CA SER A 17 -16.96 -8.59 -3.49
C SER A 17 -16.88 -7.93 -4.88
N LEU A 18 -15.67 -7.66 -5.38
CA LEU A 18 -15.45 -7.04 -6.70
C LEU A 18 -15.53 -8.07 -7.85
N GLY A 19 -15.55 -9.37 -7.53
CA GLY A 19 -15.53 -10.44 -8.52
C GLY A 19 -14.14 -10.61 -9.15
N ASN A 20 -14.07 -10.57 -10.49
CA ASN A 20 -12.80 -10.75 -11.20
C ASN A 20 -11.98 -9.45 -11.16
N ILE A 21 -10.77 -9.57 -10.61
CA ILE A 21 -9.80 -8.49 -10.44
C ILE A 21 -8.51 -8.83 -11.20
N GLU A 22 -7.96 -7.83 -11.88
CA GLU A 22 -6.61 -7.85 -12.44
C GLU A 22 -5.69 -7.02 -11.56
N ALA A 23 -4.66 -7.65 -10.97
CA ALA A 23 -3.70 -6.99 -10.10
C ALA A 23 -2.29 -7.03 -10.72
N ASN A 24 -1.65 -5.86 -10.80
CA ASN A 24 -0.23 -5.72 -11.11
C ASN A 24 0.47 -5.13 -9.88
N PHE A 25 1.07 -5.99 -9.07
CA PHE A 25 1.76 -5.61 -7.84
C PHE A 25 3.07 -4.84 -8.09
N GLY A 26 3.71 -5.01 -9.25
CA GLY A 26 4.92 -4.26 -9.60
C GLY A 26 4.62 -2.78 -9.86
N ASN A 27 3.49 -2.49 -10.49
CA ASN A 27 3.02 -1.12 -10.76
C ASN A 27 2.00 -0.62 -9.73
N LEU A 28 1.74 -1.39 -8.67
CA LEU A 28 0.71 -1.14 -7.66
C LEU A 28 -0.65 -0.74 -8.28
N CYS A 29 -1.08 -1.48 -9.29
CA CYS A 29 -2.30 -1.20 -10.05
C CYS A 29 -3.30 -2.33 -9.85
N LEU A 30 -4.54 -1.97 -9.49
CA LEU A 30 -5.67 -2.90 -9.37
C LEU A 30 -6.77 -2.45 -10.31
N LYS A 31 -7.31 -3.36 -11.11
CA LYS A 31 -8.38 -3.08 -12.07
C LYS A 31 -9.50 -4.10 -11.94
N TRP A 32 -10.73 -3.65 -12.10
CA TRP A 32 -11.90 -4.52 -12.15
C TRP A 32 -13.00 -3.90 -13.02
N GLU A 33 -13.96 -4.73 -13.40
CA GLU A 33 -15.15 -4.30 -14.12
C GLU A 33 -16.40 -4.63 -13.30
N LEU A 34 -17.25 -3.64 -13.09
CA LEU A 34 -18.53 -3.78 -12.40
C LEU A 34 -19.62 -3.14 -13.26
N GLU A 35 -20.62 -3.93 -13.65
CA GLU A 35 -21.74 -3.47 -14.48
C GLU A 35 -21.32 -2.80 -15.80
N GLY A 36 -20.25 -3.30 -16.43
CA GLY A 36 -19.67 -2.74 -17.66
C GLY A 36 -18.81 -1.49 -17.46
N ASN A 37 -18.68 -1.00 -16.22
CA ASN A 37 -17.80 0.10 -15.87
C ASN A 37 -16.44 -0.40 -15.38
N LYS A 38 -15.37 0.17 -15.92
CA LYS A 38 -14.00 -0.17 -15.55
C LYS A 38 -13.50 0.77 -14.46
N TYR A 39 -13.01 0.17 -13.38
CA TYR A 39 -12.46 0.88 -12.24
C TYR A 39 -10.98 0.55 -12.08
N ILE A 40 -10.22 1.52 -11.61
CA ILE A 40 -8.78 1.41 -11.41
C ILE A 40 -8.41 2.04 -10.07
N ILE A 41 -7.69 1.29 -9.24
CA ILE A 41 -6.93 1.82 -8.11
C ILE A 41 -5.47 1.85 -8.54
N GLN A 42 -4.88 3.04 -8.56
CA GLN A 42 -3.48 3.24 -8.90
C GLN A 42 -2.75 3.71 -7.65
N GLY A 43 -1.87 2.86 -7.13
CA GLY A 43 -0.90 3.24 -6.13
C GLY A 43 0.22 4.09 -6.74
N ASP A 44 0.92 4.81 -5.89
CA ASP A 44 2.15 5.52 -6.25
C ASP A 44 3.35 4.68 -5.77
N PRO A 45 4.10 4.04 -6.68
CA PRO A 45 5.28 3.23 -6.31
C PRO A 45 6.39 4.06 -5.64
N ALA A 46 6.48 5.36 -5.93
CA ALA A 46 7.44 6.26 -5.28
C ALA A 46 7.01 6.63 -3.86
N MET A 47 5.72 6.49 -3.52
CA MET A 47 5.20 6.69 -2.17
C MET A 47 5.28 5.42 -1.30
N CYS A 48 5.28 4.23 -1.91
CA CYS A 48 5.26 2.95 -1.18
C CYS A 48 6.58 2.57 -0.48
N ASN A 49 7.70 3.20 -0.82
CA ASN A 49 8.98 2.95 -0.16
C ASN A 49 9.82 4.23 -0.16
N SER A 50 9.56 5.13 0.79
CA SER A 50 10.67 5.95 1.26
C SER A 50 11.65 4.99 1.91
N GLN A 51 12.69 4.56 1.17
CA GLN A 51 13.80 3.80 1.73
C GLN A 51 14.40 4.64 2.86
N VAL A 52 13.99 4.37 4.09
CA VAL A 52 14.54 5.07 5.24
C VAL A 52 15.93 4.52 5.48
N ASN A 53 16.93 5.41 5.48
CA ASN A 53 18.24 5.00 5.97
C ASN A 53 18.10 4.56 7.44
N TRP A 54 19.02 3.70 7.88
CA TRP A 54 19.01 3.11 9.22
C TRP A 54 18.92 4.16 10.36
N ARG A 55 19.44 5.38 10.15
CA ARG A 55 19.35 6.47 11.15
C ARG A 55 17.92 6.99 11.28
N THR A 56 17.21 7.12 10.17
CA THR A 56 15.80 7.54 10.16
C THR A 56 14.91 6.45 10.78
N MET A 57 15.19 5.17 10.49
CA MET A 57 14.51 4.04 11.12
C MET A 57 14.69 4.03 12.65
N LEU A 58 15.94 4.17 13.13
CA LEU A 58 16.22 4.22 14.58
C LEU A 58 15.56 5.41 15.28
N LYS A 59 15.47 6.57 14.62
CA LYS A 59 14.75 7.74 15.15
C LYS A 59 13.25 7.52 15.26
N ALA A 60 12.64 6.87 14.27
CA ALA A 60 11.22 6.52 14.31
C ALA A 60 10.93 5.53 15.46
N ILE A 61 11.73 4.47 15.59
CA ILE A 61 11.63 3.49 16.69
C ILE A 61 11.84 4.16 18.05
N SER A 62 12.84 5.06 18.17
CA SER A 62 13.10 5.79 19.41
C SER A 62 11.99 6.77 19.79
N LYS A 63 11.21 7.26 18.82
CA LYS A 63 10.11 8.22 19.05
C LYS A 63 8.81 7.50 19.38
N GLU A 64 8.55 6.35 18.75
CA GLU A 64 7.30 5.59 18.91
C GLU A 64 7.40 4.48 19.96
N GLY A 65 8.60 4.17 20.42
CA GLY A 65 8.86 3.31 21.58
C GLY A 65 8.94 1.81 21.29
N MET A 66 8.50 1.35 20.11
CA MET A 66 8.61 -0.06 19.67
C MET A 66 8.74 -0.19 18.15
N GLY A 67 9.52 -1.19 17.70
CA GLY A 67 9.64 -1.58 16.30
C GLY A 67 10.45 -2.87 16.15
N PHE A 68 10.17 -3.66 15.11
CA PHE A 68 10.83 -4.94 14.84
C PHE A 68 11.67 -4.86 13.57
N TYR A 69 12.88 -5.42 13.62
CA TYR A 69 13.70 -5.68 12.44
C TYR A 69 13.55 -7.16 12.09
N VAL A 70 12.98 -7.44 10.92
CA VAL A 70 12.83 -8.80 10.41
C VAL A 70 13.90 -9.01 9.35
N HIS A 71 14.75 -10.00 9.57
CA HIS A 71 15.76 -10.50 8.64
C HIS A 71 15.42 -11.97 8.36
N GLU A 72 15.38 -12.33 7.08
CA GLU A 72 15.18 -13.71 6.61
C GLU A 72 16.39 -14.61 6.90
#